data_AF-A0ABD2N0T3-F1
#
_entry.id   AF-A0ABD2N0T3-F1
#
_cell.length_a   1.000
_cell.length_b   1.000
_cell.length_c   1.000
_cell.angle_alpha   90.00
_cell.angle_beta   90.00
_cell.angle_gamma   90.00
#
_symmetry.space_group_name_H-M   'P 1'
#
loop_
_entity.id
_entity.type
_entity.pdbx_description
1 polymer ?
#
loop_
_entity_poly.entity_id
_entity_poly.type
_entity_poly.pdbx_seq_one_letter_code
_entity_poly.pdbx_strand_id
1 'polypeptide(L)'
;MAALYHCQRENKYKVMFLLNEEPINFPECSVGLCDWATVEQKFGYVAQNCNRDFCERGNTANIPVIQKVLLLILAISTYYL
;
A
#
# COMPACT_ATOMS: atom_id res chain seq x y z
N MET A 1 10.66 -8.05 -2.80
CA MET A 1 9.60 -9.00 -3.24
C MET A 1 9.13 -9.78 -2.02
N ALA A 2 7.92 -10.36 -2.04
CA ALA A 2 7.49 -11.29 -1.02
C ALA A 2 6.80 -12.51 -1.66
N ALA A 3 7.03 -13.69 -1.10
CA ALA A 3 6.38 -14.93 -1.50
C ALA A 3 5.51 -15.44 -0.33
N LEU A 4 4.22 -15.64 -0.59
CA LEU A 4 3.26 -16.20 0.37
C LEU A 4 3.03 -17.68 0.06
N TYR A 5 3.20 -18.52 1.08
CA TYR A 5 3.04 -19.97 1.00
C TYR A 5 1.80 -20.40 1.79
N HIS A 6 1.04 -21.32 1.21
CA HIS A 6 -0.06 -21.99 1.91
C HIS A 6 0.39 -23.39 2.36
N CYS A 7 0.41 -23.62 3.68
CA CYS A 7 0.87 -24.86 4.30
C CYS A 7 -0.32 -25.76 4.67
N GLN A 8 -0.17 -27.09 4.54
CA GLN A 8 -1.23 -28.05 4.86
C GLN A 8 -1.36 -28.38 6.36
N ARG A 9 -0.39 -27.97 7.19
CA ARG A 9 -0.35 -28.22 8.65
C ARG A 9 -0.68 -26.92 9.42
N GLU A 10 -0.47 -26.94 10.75
CA GLU A 10 -0.55 -25.74 11.59
C GLU A 10 0.23 -24.56 10.99
N ASN A 11 -0.26 -23.33 11.23
CA ASN A 11 0.17 -22.09 10.57
C ASN A 11 -0.01 -22.13 9.05
N LYS A 12 -1.28 -22.03 8.62
CA LYS A 12 -1.72 -22.10 7.21
C LYS A 12 -0.95 -21.18 6.26
N TYR A 13 -0.44 -20.06 6.74
CA TYR A 13 0.25 -19.07 5.92
C TYR A 13 1.65 -18.78 6.47
N LYS A 14 2.63 -18.87 5.57
CA LYS A 14 4.01 -18.46 5.80
C LYS A 14 4.45 -17.50 4.72
N VAL A 15 5.32 -16.56 5.04
CA VAL A 15 5.81 -15.55 4.10
C VAL A 15 7.33 -15.46 4.14
N MET A 16 7.93 -15.24 2.99
CA MET A 16 9.35 -14.94 2.84
C MET A 16 9.51 -13.60 2.15
N PHE A 17 10.30 -12.70 2.75
CA PHE A 17 10.65 -11.41 2.16
C PHE A 17 12.01 -11.54 1.48
N LEU A 18 12.11 -11.07 0.24
CA LEU A 18 13.33 -11.14 -0.56
C LEU A 18 13.82 -9.75 -0.94
N LEU A 19 15.12 -9.52 -0.76
CA LEU A 19 15.84 -8.35 -1.24
C LEU A 19 16.98 -8.84 -2.15
N ASN A 20 17.01 -8.37 -3.40
CA ASN A 20 17.96 -8.87 -4.41
C ASN A 20 17.96 -10.40 -4.52
N GLU A 21 16.76 -11.00 -4.52
CA GLU A 21 16.56 -12.46 -4.58
C GLU A 21 17.10 -13.24 -3.36
N GLU A 22 17.65 -12.56 -2.36
CA GLU A 22 18.10 -13.15 -1.10
C GLU A 22 17.02 -13.03 0.00
N PRO A 23 16.75 -14.11 0.75
CA PRO A 23 15.82 -14.05 1.87
C PRO A 23 16.31 -13.11 2.97
N ILE A 24 15.45 -12.21 3.41
CA ILE A 24 15.69 -11.39 4.60
C ILE A 24 15.48 -12.26 5.85
N ASN A 25 16.54 -12.41 6.64
CA ASN A 25 16.49 -13.13 7.90
C ASN A 25 16.06 -12.21 9.04
N PHE A 26 14.77 -12.23 9.37
CA PHE A 26 14.30 -11.68 10.63
C PHE A 26 14.63 -12.65 11.78
N PRO A 27 15.04 -12.17 12.97
CA PRO A 27 15.39 -13.03 14.10
C PRO A 27 14.27 -13.98 14.54
N GLU A 28 13.02 -13.57 14.36
CA GLU A 28 11.81 -14.31 14.72
C GLU A 28 11.46 -15.43 13.71
N CYS A 29 12.21 -15.53 12.61
CA CYS A 29 11.88 -16.38 11.47
C CYS A 29 12.96 -17.45 11.25
N SER A 30 12.54 -18.62 10.74
CA SER A 30 13.46 -19.70 10.44
C SER A 30 13.96 -19.55 9.00
N VAL A 31 15.25 -19.27 8.81
CA VAL A 31 15.89 -19.13 7.48
C VAL A 31 15.10 -18.24 6.50
N GLY A 32 14.57 -17.12 7.01
CA GLY A 32 13.83 -16.14 6.23
C GLY A 32 12.36 -16.49 5.96
N LEU A 33 11.92 -17.68 6.40
CA LEU A 33 10.52 -18.09 6.34
C LEU A 33 9.81 -17.77 7.66
N CYS A 34 8.87 -16.84 7.60
CA CYS A 34 8.12 -16.35 8.75
C CYS A 34 6.71 -16.93 8.80
N ASP A 35 6.18 -17.20 10.00
CA ASP A 35 4.74 -17.37 10.18
C ASP A 35 4.02 -16.04 9.94
N TRP A 36 2.88 -16.10 9.23
CA TRP A 36 2.12 -14.89 8.92
C TRP A 36 1.69 -14.13 10.20
N ALA A 37 1.29 -14.86 11.24
CA ALA A 37 0.92 -14.28 12.53
C ALA A 37 2.05 -13.45 13.16
N THR A 38 3.32 -13.89 13.02
CA THR A 38 4.49 -13.15 13.52
C THR A 38 4.67 -11.83 12.76
N VAL A 39 4.42 -11.83 11.45
CA VAL A 39 4.48 -10.62 10.62
C VAL A 39 3.38 -9.65 11.00
N GLU A 40 2.15 -10.15 11.20
CA GLU A 40 1.02 -9.33 11.66
C GLU A 40 1.29 -8.73 13.04
N GLN A 41 1.82 -9.51 13.98
CA GLN A 41 2.17 -9.02 15.31
C GLN A 41 3.23 -7.91 15.25
N LYS A 42 4.25 -8.07 14.41
CA LYS A 42 5.39 -7.15 14.35
C LYS A 42 5.10 -5.87 13.56
N PHE A 43 4.39 -5.99 12.44
CA PHE A 43 4.20 -4.89 11.50
C PHE A 43 2.76 -4.40 11.41
N GLY A 44 1.79 -5.09 12.03
CA GLY A 44 0.37 -4.76 11.95
C GLY A 44 0.07 -3.33 12.40
N TYR A 45 0.68 -2.88 13.51
CA TYR A 45 0.51 -1.51 13.97
C TYR A 45 0.98 -0.47 12.94
N VAL A 46 2.18 -0.65 12.38
CA VAL A 46 2.74 0.28 11.38
C VAL A 46 1.92 0.25 10.09
N ALA A 47 1.50 -0.93 9.65
CA ALA A 47 0.68 -1.09 8.44
C ALA A 47 -0.70 -0.42 8.60
N GLN A 48 -1.34 -0.57 9.76
CA GLN A 48 -2.65 0.02 10.04
C GLN A 48 -2.60 1.54 10.24
N ASN A 49 -1.49 2.07 10.78
CA ASN A 49 -1.32 3.49 11.10
C ASN A 49 -0.42 4.23 10.10
N CYS A 50 -0.20 3.66 8.91
CA CYS A 50 0.63 4.28 7.88
C CYS A 50 -0.04 5.56 7.34
N ASN A 51 0.57 6.71 7.57
CA ASN A 51 0.12 7.96 6.94
C ASN A 51 0.39 7.89 5.43
N ARG A 52 -0.65 7.96 4.61
CA ARG A 52 -0.58 7.90 3.14
C ARG A 52 -0.48 9.27 2.46
N ASP A 53 -0.59 10.37 3.21
CA ASP A 53 -0.53 11.74 2.68
C ASP A 53 0.76 12.00 1.91
N PHE A 54 1.88 11.39 2.33
CA PHE A 54 3.16 11.56 1.63
C PHE A 54 3.17 10.87 0.25
N CYS A 55 2.42 9.79 0.07
CA CYS A 55 2.25 9.13 -1.23
C CYS A 55 1.29 9.92 -2.13
N GLU A 56 0.23 10.47 -1.52
CA GLU A 56 -0.87 11.11 -2.23
C GLU A 56 -0.65 12.61 -2.49
N ARG A 57 0.42 13.20 -1.95
CA ARG A 57 0.93 14.54 -2.32
C ARG A 57 1.50 14.64 -3.75
N GLY A 58 1.18 13.70 -4.63
CA GLY A 58 1.44 13.79 -6.05
C GLY A 58 0.46 14.74 -6.74
N ASN A 59 0.88 15.99 -6.98
CA ASN A 59 0.28 16.94 -7.94
C ASN A 59 -1.25 17.09 -7.90
N THR A 60 -1.86 17.39 -6.75
CA THR A 60 -3.10 18.17 -6.79
C THR A 60 -2.72 19.56 -7.31
N ALA A 61 -2.96 19.82 -8.59
CA ALA A 61 -3.02 21.20 -9.07
C ALA A 61 -4.03 21.92 -8.18
N ASN A 62 -3.56 22.85 -7.36
CA ASN A 62 -4.39 23.73 -6.55
C ASN A 62 -5.09 24.70 -7.50
N ILE A 63 -6.06 24.19 -8.26
CA ILE A 63 -6.89 24.98 -9.14
C ILE A 63 -7.80 25.79 -8.21
N PRO A 64 -7.68 27.12 -8.16
CA PRO A 64 -8.54 27.95 -7.34
C PRO A 64 -10.01 27.66 -7.68
N VAL A 65 -10.88 27.72 -6.68
CA VAL A 65 -12.32 27.41 -6.82
C VAL A 65 -12.94 28.14 -8.02
N ILE A 66 -12.53 29.39 -8.23
CA ILE A 66 -12.96 30.23 -9.36
C ILE A 66 -12.66 29.59 -10.71
N GLN A 67 -11.50 28.96 -10.89
CA GLN A 67 -11.11 28.33 -12.15
C GLN A 67 -11.85 27.00 -12.37
N LYS A 68 -12.20 26.26 -11.30
CA LYS A 68 -13.10 25.10 -11.39
C LYS A 68 -14.52 25.51 -11.79
N VAL A 69 -15.04 26.58 -11.19
CA VAL A 69 -16.36 27.14 -11.52
C VAL A 69 -16.39 27.62 -12.97
N LEU A 70 -15.33 28.31 -13.43
CA LEU A 70 -15.24 28.77 -14.81
C LEU A 70 -15.29 27.61 -15.82
N LEU A 71 -14.56 26.51 -15.55
CA LEU A 71 -14.59 25.31 -16.40
C LEU A 71 -15.97 24.66 -16.45
N LEU A 72 -16.67 24.58 -15.32
CA LEU A 72 -18.03 24.06 -15.26
C LEU A 72 -19.00 24.92 -16.07
N ILE A 73 -18.91 26.25 -15.94
CA ILE A 73 -19.75 27.19 -16.69
C ILE A 73 -19.53 27.04 -18.20
N LEU A 74 -18.27 26.96 -18.64
CA LEU A 74 -17.94 26.78 -20.06
C LEU A 74 -18.50 25.47 -20.60
N ALA A 75 -18.33 24.36 -19.88
CA ALA A 75 -18.85 23.05 -20.28
C ALA A 75 -20.39 23.05 -20.41
N ILE A 76 -21.08 23.72 -19.48
CA ILE A 76 -22.54 23.88 -19.52
C ILE A 76 -22.93 24.72 -20.73
N SER A 77 -22.27 25.86 -20.98
CA SER A 77 -22.61 26.73 -22.11
C SER A 77 -22.45 26.06 -23.48
N THR A 78 -21.43 25.20 -23.65
CA THR A 78 -21.23 24.41 -24.89
C THR A 78 -22.21 23.25 -25.06
N TYR A 79 -22.90 22.85 -24.00
CA TYR A 79 -23.93 21.81 -24.05
C TYR A 79 -25.31 22.39 -24.41
N TYR A 80 -25.54 23.66 -24.08
CA TYR A 80 -26.78 24.39 -24.36
C TYR A 80 -26.73 25.27 -25.61
N LEU A 81 -25.57 25.38 -26.27
CA LEU A 81 -25.39 25.92 -27.63
C LEU A 81 -25.33 24.77 -28.64
#